data_AF-A0A0H4CG89-F1
#
_entry.id   AF-A0A0H4CG89-F1
#
_cell.length_a   1.000
_cell.length_b   1.000
_cell.length_c   1.000
_cell.angle_alpha   90.00
_cell.angle_beta   90.00
_cell.angle_gamma   90.00
#
_symmetry.space_group_name_H-M   'P 1'
#
loop_
_entity.id
_entity.type
_entity.pdbx_description
1 polymer ?
#
loop_
_entity_poly.entity_id
_entity_poly.type
_entity_poly.pdbx_seq_one_letter_code
_entity_poly.pdbx_strand_id
1 'polypeptide(L)'
;MPARLFDAQALLLARRDENRKQSDVATEVGVSAARVSAWETGRSVPDPEKLPRLAAAVRRDLDTLFPRNGRPDLADLRADAGYSQSATRALTGTRTPGPVAAAENGQRRLSKEYEQRLADAYGVSVDALRRAQERSFGHDVPEPGESSAAKTASADSGSGVLPATLAGKITYVLDRMPAPVTDAALAARGNDLVGAEVLTEDLVHDLRTGVVTSASDEVLRALAEALDTTPLMFRSHDAGVERVIAETLVLRNQVAAIAARGGAEAGLSAELLAFISKEVSNARREALASYDHEG
;
A
#
# COMPACT_ATOMS: atom_id res chain seq x y z
N MET A 1 0.60 -0.73 -15.61
CA MET A 1 0.19 0.62 -15.18
C MET A 1 -1.09 0.48 -14.37
N PRO A 2 -1.23 1.20 -13.24
CA PRO A 2 -1.83 0.58 -12.07
C PRO A 2 -3.35 0.66 -12.06
N ALA A 3 -3.93 -0.29 -12.80
CA ALA A 3 -5.32 -0.69 -12.65
C ALA A 3 -5.66 -0.94 -11.17
N ARG A 4 -6.86 -0.52 -10.78
CA ARG A 4 -7.43 -0.85 -9.49
C ARG A 4 -7.48 -2.38 -9.30
N LEU A 5 -7.21 -2.81 -8.08
CA LEU A 5 -7.29 -4.20 -7.66
C LEU A 5 -8.76 -4.55 -7.40
N PHE A 6 -9.20 -5.67 -7.94
CA PHE A 6 -10.53 -6.20 -7.72
C PHE A 6 -10.49 -7.40 -6.79
N ASP A 7 -11.23 -7.33 -5.68
CA ASP A 7 -11.46 -8.45 -4.77
C ASP A 7 -12.95 -8.84 -4.79
N ALA A 8 -13.21 -10.07 -5.24
CA ALA A 8 -14.54 -10.66 -5.32
C ALA A 8 -15.20 -10.82 -3.94
N GLN A 9 -14.44 -11.18 -2.91
CA GLN A 9 -14.95 -11.33 -1.55
C GLN A 9 -15.26 -9.98 -0.93
N ALA A 10 -14.39 -8.98 -1.13
CA ALA A 10 -14.64 -7.62 -0.66
C ALA A 10 -15.95 -7.05 -1.24
N LEU A 11 -16.20 -7.25 -2.54
CA LEU A 11 -17.45 -6.85 -3.18
C LEU A 11 -18.68 -7.59 -2.61
N LEU A 12 -18.56 -8.92 -2.42
CA LEU A 12 -19.65 -9.74 -1.87
C LEU A 12 -20.03 -9.30 -0.45
N LEU A 13 -19.02 -9.06 0.40
CA LEU A 13 -19.22 -8.61 1.77
C LEU A 13 -19.82 -7.20 1.79
N ALA A 14 -19.27 -6.26 1.02
CA ALA A 14 -19.79 -4.90 0.91
C ALA A 14 -21.27 -4.87 0.48
N ARG A 15 -21.67 -5.71 -0.50
CA ARG A 15 -23.08 -5.80 -0.90
C ARG A 15 -23.97 -6.36 0.21
N ARG A 16 -23.50 -7.37 0.94
CA ARG A 16 -24.25 -8.00 2.03
C ARG A 16 -24.43 -7.06 3.22
N ASP A 17 -23.41 -6.29 3.57
CA ASP A 17 -23.48 -5.26 4.60
C ASP A 17 -24.58 -4.23 4.30
N GLU A 18 -24.70 -3.83 3.04
CA GLU A 18 -25.76 -2.93 2.57
C GLU A 18 -27.13 -3.63 2.39
N ASN A 19 -27.24 -4.93 2.68
CA ASN A 19 -28.45 -5.74 2.48
C ASN A 19 -29.04 -5.66 1.07
N ARG A 20 -28.21 -5.45 0.04
CA ARG A 20 -28.65 -5.30 -1.35
C ARG A 20 -28.67 -6.62 -2.10
N LYS A 21 -29.64 -6.80 -2.99
CA LYS A 21 -29.67 -7.98 -3.88
C LYS A 21 -28.72 -7.77 -5.05
N GLN A 22 -28.23 -8.87 -5.63
CA GLN A 22 -27.40 -8.83 -6.84
C GLN A 22 -28.14 -8.14 -8.00
N SER A 23 -29.47 -8.28 -8.09
CA SER A 23 -30.31 -7.60 -9.08
C SER A 23 -30.30 -6.09 -8.97
N ASP A 24 -30.23 -5.57 -7.74
CA ASP A 24 -30.31 -4.13 -7.47
C ASP A 24 -28.99 -3.47 -7.87
N VAL A 25 -27.87 -4.08 -7.46
CA VAL A 25 -26.52 -3.69 -7.89
C VAL A 25 -26.38 -3.79 -9.41
N ALA A 26 -26.88 -4.86 -10.02
CA ALA A 26 -26.81 -5.03 -11.47
C ALA A 26 -27.54 -3.91 -12.23
N THR A 27 -28.73 -3.53 -11.74
CA THR A 27 -29.53 -2.45 -12.34
C THR A 27 -28.78 -1.11 -12.25
N GLU A 28 -28.20 -0.80 -11.09
CA GLU A 28 -27.48 0.45 -10.86
C GLU A 28 -26.17 0.55 -11.68
N VAL A 29 -25.48 -0.57 -11.85
CA VAL A 29 -24.26 -0.65 -12.66
C VAL A 29 -24.57 -0.73 -14.16
N GLY A 30 -25.77 -1.18 -14.54
CA GLY A 30 -26.18 -1.38 -15.94
C GLY A 30 -25.69 -2.70 -16.54
N VAL A 31 -25.69 -3.78 -15.74
CA VAL A 31 -25.31 -5.14 -16.15
C VAL A 31 -26.38 -6.16 -15.75
N SER A 32 -26.19 -7.43 -16.10
CA SER A 32 -27.07 -8.51 -15.64
C SER A 32 -26.70 -8.99 -14.23
N ALA A 33 -27.69 -9.46 -13.47
CA ALA A 33 -27.46 -10.06 -12.13
C ALA A 33 -26.51 -11.27 -12.19
N ALA A 34 -26.55 -12.03 -13.28
CA ALA A 34 -25.61 -13.13 -13.53
C ALA A 34 -24.16 -12.65 -13.62
N ARG A 35 -23.91 -11.46 -14.19
CA ARG A 35 -22.56 -10.86 -14.27
C ARG A 35 -22.07 -10.43 -12.89
N VAL A 36 -22.94 -9.83 -12.07
CA VAL A 36 -22.62 -9.52 -10.66
C VAL A 36 -22.28 -10.78 -9.86
N SER A 37 -23.08 -11.84 -10.03
CA SER A 37 -22.80 -13.15 -9.43
C SER A 37 -21.45 -13.73 -9.88
N ALA A 38 -21.12 -13.62 -11.17
CA ALA A 38 -19.83 -14.06 -11.70
C ALA A 38 -18.65 -13.26 -11.13
N TRP A 39 -18.82 -11.96 -10.85
CA TRP A 39 -17.81 -11.13 -10.18
C TRP A 39 -17.62 -11.54 -8.72
N GLU A 40 -18.69 -11.68 -7.95
CA GLU A 40 -18.65 -12.06 -6.53
C GLU A 40 -18.10 -13.47 -6.29
N THR A 41 -18.19 -14.35 -7.30
CA THR A 41 -17.63 -15.71 -7.24
C THR A 41 -16.23 -15.82 -7.84
N GLY A 42 -15.65 -14.70 -8.29
CA GLY A 42 -14.32 -14.67 -8.91
C GLY A 42 -14.26 -15.32 -10.30
N ARG A 43 -15.39 -15.70 -10.91
CA ARG A 43 -15.44 -16.29 -12.26
C ARG A 43 -15.13 -15.29 -13.37
N SER A 44 -15.24 -13.99 -13.07
CA SER A 44 -14.87 -12.91 -14.00
C SER A 44 -14.51 -11.65 -13.21
N VAL A 45 -13.87 -10.69 -13.87
CA VAL A 45 -13.51 -9.39 -13.31
C VAL A 45 -14.33 -8.30 -14.02
N PRO A 46 -14.85 -7.29 -13.30
CA PRO A 46 -15.50 -6.13 -13.93
C PRO A 46 -14.51 -5.32 -14.75
N ASP A 47 -15.00 -4.71 -15.83
CA ASP A 47 -14.19 -3.75 -16.59
C ASP A 47 -13.90 -2.52 -15.70
N PRO A 48 -12.70 -1.91 -15.79
CA PRO A 48 -12.29 -0.83 -14.89
C PRO A 48 -13.28 0.34 -14.81
N GLU A 49 -13.90 0.72 -15.94
CA GLU A 49 -14.86 1.83 -15.97
C GLU A 49 -16.17 1.55 -15.21
N LYS A 50 -16.41 0.30 -14.80
CA LYS A 50 -17.60 -0.09 -14.02
C LYS A 50 -17.35 -0.02 -12.51
N LEU A 51 -16.09 0.00 -12.08
CA LEU A 51 -15.72 0.01 -10.67
C LEU A 51 -16.31 1.20 -9.88
N PRO A 52 -16.32 2.45 -10.40
CA PRO A 52 -16.93 3.57 -9.69
C PRO A 52 -18.44 3.37 -9.46
N ARG A 53 -19.14 2.83 -10.46
CA ARG A 53 -20.58 2.53 -10.35
C ARG A 53 -20.84 1.35 -9.41
N LEU A 54 -19.97 0.35 -9.37
CA LEU A 54 -20.07 -0.73 -8.37
C LEU A 54 -19.91 -0.18 -6.96
N ALA A 55 -18.88 0.65 -6.73
CA ALA A 55 -18.59 1.24 -5.43
C ALA A 55 -19.79 2.09 -4.93
N ALA A 56 -20.34 2.93 -5.81
CA ALA A 56 -21.56 3.69 -5.54
C ALA A 56 -22.77 2.77 -5.21
N ALA A 57 -22.96 1.70 -5.99
CA ALA A 57 -24.07 0.77 -5.80
C ALA A 57 -24.00 -0.02 -4.48
N VAL A 58 -22.81 -0.18 -3.89
CA VAL A 58 -22.63 -0.77 -2.55
C VAL A 58 -22.25 0.28 -1.50
N ARG A 59 -22.42 1.57 -1.81
CA ARG A 59 -22.17 2.72 -0.92
C ARG A 59 -20.81 2.68 -0.22
N ARG A 60 -19.79 2.16 -0.89
CA ARG A 60 -18.41 2.18 -0.41
C ARG A 60 -17.61 3.18 -1.23
N ASP A 61 -16.58 3.71 -0.59
CA ASP A 61 -15.58 4.51 -1.26
C ASP A 61 -14.82 3.66 -2.30
N LEU A 62 -14.49 4.29 -3.43
CA LEU A 62 -13.88 3.63 -4.58
C LEU A 62 -12.45 3.17 -4.27
N ASP A 63 -11.66 3.98 -3.56
CA ASP A 63 -10.28 3.64 -3.19
C ASP A 63 -10.24 2.58 -2.08
N THR A 64 -11.25 2.57 -1.21
CA THR A 64 -11.40 1.53 -0.17
C THR A 64 -11.78 0.18 -0.76
N LEU A 65 -12.76 0.15 -1.66
CA LEU A 65 -13.27 -1.11 -2.22
C LEU A 65 -12.37 -1.67 -3.33
N PHE A 66 -11.74 -0.79 -4.11
CA PHE A 66 -10.91 -1.15 -5.25
C PHE A 66 -9.58 -0.37 -5.18
N PRO A 67 -8.69 -0.73 -4.24
CA PRO A 67 -7.43 -0.02 -4.03
C PRO A 67 -6.52 -0.11 -5.25
N ARG A 68 -5.59 0.83 -5.39
CA ARG A 68 -4.60 0.86 -6.49
C ARG A 68 -3.18 0.88 -5.95
N ASN A 69 -2.26 0.30 -6.72
CA ASN A 69 -0.83 0.34 -6.41
C ASN A 69 -0.17 1.49 -7.17
N GLY A 70 0.01 2.64 -6.52
CA GLY A 70 0.65 3.81 -7.12
C GLY A 70 -0.33 4.83 -7.68
N ARG A 71 0.23 5.82 -8.38
CA ARG A 71 -0.52 7.00 -8.86
C ARG A 71 -1.27 6.70 -10.16
N PRO A 72 -2.46 7.31 -10.37
CA PRO A 72 -3.25 7.07 -11.57
C PRO A 72 -2.57 7.56 -12.84
N ASP A 73 -2.69 6.76 -13.89
CA ASP A 73 -2.38 7.13 -15.28
C ASP A 73 -3.62 7.67 -16.02
N LEU A 74 -3.49 7.98 -17.33
CA LEU A 74 -4.63 8.47 -18.13
C LEU A 74 -5.80 7.48 -18.22
N ALA A 75 -5.52 6.18 -18.31
CA ALA A 75 -6.55 5.16 -18.40
C ALA A 75 -7.29 5.01 -17.07
N ASP A 76 -6.57 5.15 -15.95
CA ASP A 76 -7.13 5.14 -14.60
C ASP A 76 -8.04 6.34 -14.37
N LEU A 77 -7.61 7.55 -14.72
CA LEU A 77 -8.45 8.76 -14.61
C LEU A 77 -9.75 8.62 -15.43
N ARG A 78 -9.64 8.05 -16.64
CA ARG A 78 -10.80 7.77 -17.47
C ARG A 78 -11.74 6.75 -16.82
N ALA A 79 -11.18 5.66 -16.29
CA ALA A 79 -11.95 4.59 -15.66
C ALA A 79 -12.61 5.06 -14.36
N ASP A 80 -11.94 5.87 -13.55
CA ASP A 80 -12.46 6.48 -12.32
C ASP A 80 -13.64 7.41 -12.59
N ALA A 81 -13.60 8.13 -13.71
CA ALA A 81 -14.70 8.94 -14.20
C ALA A 81 -15.84 8.09 -14.83
N GLY A 82 -15.69 6.78 -14.90
CA GLY A 82 -16.70 5.85 -15.40
C GLY A 82 -16.82 5.79 -16.92
N TYR A 83 -15.83 6.30 -17.66
CA TYR A 83 -15.85 6.30 -19.12
C TYR A 83 -15.14 5.08 -19.71
N SER A 84 -15.78 4.44 -20.68
CA SER A 84 -15.10 3.48 -21.54
C SER A 84 -14.12 4.20 -22.49
N GLN A 85 -13.12 3.49 -23.01
CA GLN A 85 -12.21 4.07 -24.00
C GLN A 85 -12.97 4.55 -25.25
N SER A 86 -14.05 3.86 -25.65
CA SER A 86 -14.88 4.27 -26.79
C SER A 86 -15.69 5.55 -26.53
N ALA A 87 -16.04 5.86 -25.27
CA ALA A 87 -16.75 7.08 -24.91
C ALA A 87 -15.91 8.34 -25.14
N THR A 88 -14.58 8.22 -25.12
CA THR A 88 -13.65 9.34 -25.34
C THR A 88 -13.87 10.07 -26.66
N ARG A 89 -14.34 9.38 -27.70
CA ARG A 89 -14.67 9.98 -29.01
C ARG A 89 -15.66 11.14 -28.89
N ALA A 90 -16.64 11.01 -28.00
CA ALA A 90 -17.67 12.02 -27.76
C ALA A 90 -17.11 13.17 -26.93
N LEU A 91 -16.23 12.87 -25.96
CA LEU A 91 -15.58 13.86 -25.10
C LEU A 91 -14.59 14.75 -25.88
N THR A 92 -13.81 14.15 -26.78
CA THR A 92 -12.82 14.87 -27.60
C THR A 92 -13.41 15.45 -28.88
N GLY A 93 -14.58 14.99 -29.31
CA GLY A 93 -15.18 15.33 -30.61
C GLY A 93 -14.48 14.66 -31.81
N THR A 94 -13.76 13.56 -31.58
CA THR A 94 -13.03 12.83 -32.62
C THR A 94 -13.88 11.70 -33.21
N ARG A 95 -13.54 11.27 -34.44
CA ARG A 95 -14.21 10.13 -35.10
C ARG A 95 -13.87 8.79 -34.44
N THR A 96 -12.70 8.68 -33.82
CA THR A 96 -12.18 7.46 -33.19
C THR A 96 -11.60 7.77 -31.82
N PRO A 97 -11.53 6.78 -30.90
CA PRO A 97 -10.83 6.92 -29.61
C PRO A 97 -9.31 6.86 -29.74
N GLY A 98 -8.78 6.63 -30.96
CA GLY A 98 -7.36 6.41 -31.24
C GLY A 98 -6.41 7.45 -30.65
N PRO A 99 -6.72 8.77 -30.68
CA PRO A 99 -5.88 9.78 -30.05
C PRO A 99 -5.67 9.58 -28.54
N VAL A 100 -6.73 9.21 -27.82
CA VAL A 100 -6.68 8.99 -26.37
C VAL A 100 -6.06 7.63 -26.07
N ALA A 101 -6.43 6.59 -26.81
CA ALA A 101 -5.84 5.26 -26.68
C ALA A 101 -4.31 5.27 -26.90
N ALA A 102 -3.83 6.02 -27.89
CA ALA A 102 -2.39 6.17 -28.13
C ALA A 102 -1.67 6.90 -26.98
N ALA A 103 -2.35 7.83 -26.30
CA ALA A 103 -1.80 8.52 -25.14
C ALA A 103 -1.78 7.65 -23.89
N GLU A 104 -2.86 6.91 -23.64
CA GLU A 104 -2.96 5.94 -22.54
C GLU A 104 -1.86 4.88 -22.63
N ASN A 105 -1.52 4.44 -23.85
CA ASN A 105 -0.47 3.45 -24.10
C ASN A 105 0.94 4.05 -24.21
N GLY A 106 1.14 5.34 -23.94
CA GLY A 106 2.45 5.99 -24.03
C GLY A 106 3.03 6.09 -25.45
N GLN A 107 2.21 5.91 -26.48
CA GLN A 107 2.64 5.93 -27.88
C GLN A 107 2.65 7.34 -28.48
N ARG A 108 1.66 8.17 -28.13
CA ARG A 108 1.53 9.53 -28.65
C ARG A 108 0.80 10.43 -27.67
N ARG A 109 1.37 11.60 -27.38
CA ARG A 109 0.80 12.59 -26.45
C ARG A 109 -0.54 13.14 -26.94
N LEU A 110 -1.40 13.52 -26.00
CA LEU A 110 -2.64 14.23 -26.27
C LEU A 110 -2.35 15.60 -26.90
N SER A 111 -3.22 16.01 -27.81
CA SER A 111 -3.25 17.39 -28.32
C SER A 111 -3.78 18.32 -27.23
N LYS A 112 -3.23 19.54 -27.13
CA LYS A 112 -3.66 20.56 -26.17
C LYS A 112 -5.16 20.87 -26.25
N GLU A 113 -5.75 20.71 -27.42
CA GLU A 113 -7.19 20.93 -27.64
C GLU A 113 -8.08 19.89 -26.94
N TYR A 114 -7.55 18.70 -26.64
CA TYR A 114 -8.26 17.63 -25.94
C TYR A 114 -8.04 17.69 -24.43
N GLU A 115 -6.91 18.25 -23.97
CA GLU A 115 -6.53 18.27 -22.55
C GLU A 115 -7.62 18.89 -21.68
N GLN A 116 -8.14 20.07 -22.04
CA GLN A 116 -9.18 20.72 -21.23
C GLN A 116 -10.48 19.91 -21.21
N ARG A 117 -10.94 19.42 -22.36
CA ARG A 117 -12.20 18.64 -22.45
C ARG A 117 -12.14 17.35 -21.64
N LEU A 118 -10.99 16.68 -21.68
CA LEU A 118 -10.77 15.44 -20.93
C LEU A 118 -10.60 15.72 -19.44
N ALA A 119 -9.89 16.78 -19.06
CA ALA A 119 -9.75 17.18 -17.67
C ALA A 119 -11.13 17.50 -17.04
N ASP A 120 -11.95 18.28 -17.74
CA ASP A 120 -13.31 18.62 -17.31
C ASP A 120 -14.19 17.37 -17.19
N ALA A 121 -14.14 16.47 -18.19
CA ALA A 121 -14.91 15.23 -18.16
C ALA A 121 -14.46 14.28 -17.04
N TYR A 122 -13.15 14.20 -16.77
CA TYR A 122 -12.61 13.32 -15.73
C TYR A 122 -12.69 13.94 -14.32
N GLY A 123 -13.11 15.20 -14.21
CA GLY A 123 -13.20 15.90 -12.93
C GLY A 123 -11.84 16.23 -12.31
N VAL A 124 -10.79 16.38 -13.13
CA VAL A 124 -9.42 16.70 -12.67
C VAL A 124 -8.92 18.01 -13.27
N SER A 125 -7.84 18.56 -12.72
CA SER A 125 -7.16 19.70 -13.35
C SER A 125 -6.38 19.27 -14.59
N VAL A 126 -6.16 20.20 -15.52
CA VAL A 126 -5.31 19.95 -16.71
C VAL A 126 -3.90 19.51 -16.31
N ASP A 127 -3.36 20.05 -15.22
CA ASP A 127 -2.04 19.67 -14.74
C ASP A 127 -2.04 18.24 -14.18
N ALA A 128 -3.11 17.81 -13.49
CA ALA A 128 -3.26 16.42 -13.05
C ALA A 128 -3.37 15.46 -14.23
N LEU A 129 -4.13 15.84 -15.27
CA LEU A 129 -4.21 15.09 -16.52
C LEU A 129 -2.83 14.94 -17.19
N ARG A 130 -2.05 16.03 -17.24
CA ARG A 130 -0.68 16.00 -17.81
C ARG A 130 0.26 15.12 -17.01
N ARG A 131 0.21 15.15 -15.67
CA ARG A 131 0.99 14.24 -14.83
C ARG A 131 0.61 12.78 -15.04
N ALA A 132 -0.69 12.49 -15.11
CA ALA A 132 -1.19 11.15 -15.44
C ALA A 132 -0.73 10.71 -16.84
N GLN A 133 -0.65 11.64 -17.81
CA GLN A 133 -0.04 11.37 -19.10
C GLN A 133 1.45 11.05 -18.98
N GLU A 134 2.24 11.82 -18.23
CA GLU A 134 3.66 11.46 -18.02
C GLU A 134 3.81 10.04 -17.44
N ARG A 135 2.92 9.66 -16.52
CA ARG A 135 2.88 8.29 -15.99
C ARG A 135 2.59 7.29 -17.09
N SER A 136 1.61 7.53 -17.98
CA SER A 136 1.36 6.71 -19.19
C SER A 136 2.60 6.47 -20.06
N PHE A 137 3.59 7.37 -20.02
CA PHE A 137 4.88 7.26 -20.71
C PHE A 137 6.00 6.65 -19.86
N GLY A 138 5.71 6.20 -18.63
CA GLY A 138 6.66 5.60 -17.71
C GLY A 138 7.39 6.58 -16.80
N HIS A 139 7.00 7.86 -16.78
CA HIS A 139 7.59 8.86 -15.90
C HIS A 139 6.75 9.02 -14.63
N ASP A 140 7.29 8.63 -13.47
CA ASP A 140 6.61 8.86 -12.19
C ASP A 140 6.71 10.34 -11.80
N VAL A 141 5.63 11.09 -12.05
CA VAL A 141 5.54 12.51 -11.70
C VAL A 141 4.73 12.67 -10.42
N PRO A 142 5.27 13.33 -9.36
CA PRO A 142 4.54 13.60 -8.13
C PRO A 142 3.37 14.59 -8.31
N GLU A 143 2.34 14.51 -7.45
CA GLU A 143 1.27 15.50 -7.41
C GLU A 143 1.75 16.85 -6.80
N PRO A 144 1.10 18.00 -7.10
CA PRO A 144 1.47 19.30 -6.57
C PRO A 144 1.25 19.30 -5.06
N GLY A 145 2.32 19.56 -4.31
CA GLY A 145 2.33 19.44 -2.85
C GLY A 145 3.14 18.23 -2.35
N GLU A 146 3.27 17.16 -3.14
CA GLU A 146 4.13 16.03 -2.78
C GLU A 146 5.63 16.43 -2.81
N SER A 147 6.00 17.37 -3.68
CA SER A 147 7.40 17.82 -3.85
C SER A 147 7.86 18.93 -2.88
N SER A 148 7.04 19.29 -1.87
CA SER A 148 7.49 20.13 -0.75
C SER A 148 7.14 19.56 0.63
N ALA A 149 6.36 18.48 0.69
CA ALA A 149 6.08 17.74 1.94
C ALA A 149 7.07 16.60 2.20
N ALA A 150 7.87 16.18 1.20
CA ALA A 150 8.88 15.12 1.33
C ALA A 150 10.09 15.47 2.23
N LYS A 151 10.07 16.60 2.95
CA LYS A 151 11.05 16.93 4.00
C LYS A 151 10.47 17.17 5.38
N THR A 152 9.14 17.20 5.56
CA THR A 152 8.58 17.37 6.90
C THR A 152 7.16 16.80 6.94
N ALA A 153 6.93 15.90 7.90
CA ALA A 153 5.67 15.23 8.24
C ALA A 153 5.36 13.92 7.48
N SER A 154 5.91 12.83 8.05
CA SER A 154 5.10 11.72 8.59
C SER A 154 3.59 11.78 8.34
N ALA A 155 3.08 10.89 7.48
CA ALA A 155 1.84 10.12 7.64
C ALA A 155 1.39 9.52 6.29
N ASP A 156 1.86 8.31 5.96
CA ASP A 156 0.94 7.34 5.35
C ASP A 156 1.34 5.91 5.74
N SER A 157 0.62 5.42 6.75
CA SER A 157 0.72 4.10 7.33
C SER A 157 0.00 3.10 6.44
N GLY A 158 0.58 2.72 5.30
CA GLY A 158 -0.07 1.75 4.40
C GLY A 158 0.78 1.17 3.27
N SER A 159 1.85 1.84 2.87
CA SER A 159 2.78 1.28 1.88
C SER A 159 3.64 0.19 2.55
N GLY A 160 3.40 -1.08 2.20
CA GLY A 160 4.23 -2.24 2.61
C GLY A 160 5.65 -2.24 2.01
N VAL A 161 6.18 -1.06 1.67
CA VAL A 161 7.52 -0.87 1.13
C VAL A 161 8.39 -0.32 2.26
N LEU A 162 9.43 -1.06 2.62
CA LEU A 162 10.42 -0.59 3.59
C LEU A 162 11.19 0.62 3.01
N PRO A 163 11.51 1.64 3.83
CA PRO A 163 12.38 2.72 3.38
C PRO A 163 13.75 2.20 2.95
N ALA A 164 14.38 2.84 1.97
CA ALA A 164 15.67 2.41 1.44
C ALA A 164 16.86 2.72 2.37
N THR A 165 16.73 3.72 3.26
CA THR A 165 17.82 4.15 4.14
C THR A 165 17.71 3.49 5.52
N LEU A 166 18.85 3.24 6.16
CA LEU A 166 18.91 2.71 7.53
C LEU A 166 18.08 3.55 8.51
N ALA A 167 18.28 4.87 8.49
CA ALA A 167 17.53 5.85 9.27
C ALA A 167 16.01 5.76 9.02
N GLY A 168 15.63 5.60 7.75
CA GLY A 168 14.24 5.43 7.34
C GLY A 168 13.65 4.13 7.88
N LYS A 169 14.38 3.01 7.79
CA LYS A 169 13.96 1.70 8.33
C LYS A 169 13.79 1.74 9.84
N ILE A 170 14.68 2.40 10.57
CA ILE A 170 14.57 2.60 12.03
C ILE A 170 13.32 3.41 12.36
N THR A 171 13.14 4.55 11.69
CA THR A 171 11.97 5.42 11.88
C THR A 171 10.67 4.69 11.56
N TYR A 172 10.66 3.90 10.49
CA TYR A 172 9.50 3.10 10.07
C TYR A 172 9.01 2.15 11.16
N VAL A 173 9.93 1.50 11.89
CA VAL A 173 9.57 0.62 13.01
C VAL A 173 9.10 1.43 14.22
N LEU A 174 9.83 2.49 14.57
CA LEU A 174 9.51 3.34 15.74
C LEU A 174 8.12 3.98 15.63
N ASP A 175 7.76 4.51 14.47
CA ASP A 175 6.44 5.13 14.21
C ASP A 175 5.27 4.15 14.40
N ARG A 176 5.55 2.85 14.37
CA ARG A 176 4.55 1.79 14.51
C ARG A 176 4.58 1.11 15.88
N MET A 177 5.48 1.52 16.77
CA MET A 177 5.50 1.04 18.14
C MET A 177 4.36 1.66 18.94
N PRO A 178 3.74 0.91 19.88
CA PRO A 178 2.60 1.41 20.65
C PRO A 178 2.97 2.51 21.65
N ALA A 179 4.26 2.64 22.01
CA ALA A 179 4.76 3.66 22.90
C ALA A 179 6.09 4.22 22.37
N PRO A 180 6.33 5.53 22.52
CA PRO A 180 7.60 6.14 22.14
C PRO A 180 8.73 5.56 23.01
N VAL A 181 9.82 5.14 22.37
CA VAL A 181 11.02 4.63 23.03
C VAL A 181 12.14 5.65 22.84
N THR A 182 12.86 5.96 23.92
CA THR A 182 14.01 6.87 23.84
C THR A 182 15.23 6.17 23.26
N ASP A 183 16.15 6.96 22.69
CA ASP A 183 17.40 6.43 22.11
C ASP A 183 18.22 5.67 23.19
N ALA A 184 18.27 6.19 24.43
CA ALA A 184 18.87 5.49 25.58
C ALA A 184 18.20 4.14 25.91
N ALA A 185 16.88 4.06 25.85
CA ALA A 185 16.15 2.84 26.16
C ALA A 185 16.34 1.77 25.06
N LEU A 186 16.46 2.18 23.79
CA LEU A 186 16.82 1.28 22.68
C LEU A 186 18.24 0.73 22.85
N ALA A 187 19.19 1.59 23.20
CA ALA A 187 20.58 1.18 23.43
C ALA A 187 20.68 0.16 24.57
N ALA A 188 20.08 0.45 25.72
CA ALA A 188 20.04 -0.46 26.86
C ALA A 188 19.42 -1.81 26.49
N ARG A 189 18.25 -1.80 25.83
CA ARG A 189 17.54 -3.03 25.44
C ARG A 189 18.34 -3.90 24.47
N GLY A 190 18.99 -3.28 23.47
CA GLY A 190 19.81 -4.02 22.50
C GLY A 190 21.05 -4.63 23.14
N ASN A 191 21.71 -3.87 24.03
CA ASN A 191 22.90 -4.34 24.75
C ASN A 191 22.56 -5.48 25.73
N ASP A 192 21.45 -5.38 26.45
CA ASP A 192 20.99 -6.42 27.39
C ASP A 192 20.74 -7.76 26.67
N LEU A 193 20.17 -7.71 25.47
CA LEU A 193 19.84 -8.89 24.68
C LEU A 193 21.06 -9.51 23.98
N VAL A 194 22.03 -8.68 23.57
CA VAL A 194 23.28 -9.14 22.93
C VAL A 194 24.36 -9.50 23.95
N GLY A 195 24.23 -9.06 25.20
CA GLY A 195 25.19 -9.32 26.27
C GLY A 195 26.49 -8.53 26.15
N ALA A 196 26.51 -7.44 25.37
CA ALA A 196 27.67 -6.60 25.13
C ALA A 196 27.25 -5.14 24.92
N GLU A 197 28.12 -4.19 25.29
CA GLU A 197 27.89 -2.75 25.11
C GLU A 197 28.26 -2.33 23.68
N VAL A 198 27.32 -2.52 22.76
CA VAL A 198 27.50 -2.29 21.32
C VAL A 198 26.73 -1.05 20.83
N LEU A 199 25.65 -0.68 21.52
CA LEU A 199 24.85 0.51 21.27
C LEU A 199 25.08 1.55 22.37
N THR A 200 25.28 2.80 21.98
CA THR A 200 25.19 3.97 22.87
C THR A 200 24.00 4.84 22.47
N GLU A 201 23.54 5.71 23.37
CA GLU A 201 22.45 6.65 23.07
C GLU A 201 22.76 7.52 21.85
N ASP A 202 23.97 8.09 21.80
CA ASP A 202 24.44 8.92 20.67
C ASP A 202 24.48 8.12 19.36
N LEU A 203 24.96 6.88 19.40
CA LEU A 203 25.00 6.04 18.20
C LEU A 203 23.59 5.71 17.67
N VAL A 204 22.65 5.41 18.56
CA VAL A 204 21.25 5.18 18.17
C VAL A 204 20.65 6.45 17.56
N HIS A 205 20.92 7.61 18.16
CA HIS A 205 20.49 8.90 17.64
C HIS A 205 21.04 9.17 16.24
N ASP A 206 22.34 8.96 16.03
CA ASP A 206 23.02 9.20 14.76
C ASP A 206 22.54 8.25 13.65
N LEU A 207 22.27 6.98 13.99
CA LEU A 207 21.70 6.00 13.06
C LEU A 207 20.26 6.37 12.69
N ARG A 208 19.45 6.82 13.66
CA ARG A 208 18.05 7.20 13.45
C ARG A 208 17.91 8.48 12.63
N THR A 209 18.81 9.44 12.83
CA THR A 209 18.80 10.73 12.12
C THR A 209 19.52 10.67 10.77
N GLY A 210 20.26 9.59 10.50
CA GLY A 210 21.00 9.40 9.25
C GLY A 210 22.34 10.12 9.20
N VAL A 211 22.85 10.59 10.33
CA VAL A 211 24.25 11.05 10.48
C VAL A 211 25.20 9.89 10.21
N VAL A 212 24.87 8.70 10.75
CA VAL A 212 25.55 7.44 10.43
C VAL A 212 24.66 6.62 9.51
N THR A 213 25.15 6.33 8.31
CA THR A 213 24.38 5.63 7.26
C THR A 213 24.66 4.13 7.18
N SER A 214 25.65 3.63 7.92
CA SER A 214 26.07 2.23 7.94
C SER A 214 26.60 1.85 9.32
N ALA A 215 26.39 0.61 9.74
CA ALA A 215 26.85 0.10 11.02
C ALA A 215 27.41 -1.33 10.90
N SER A 216 28.16 -1.77 11.90
CA SER A 216 28.65 -3.16 11.95
C SER A 216 27.50 -4.15 12.15
N ASP A 217 27.76 -5.41 11.82
CA ASP A 217 26.75 -6.47 11.95
C ASP A 217 26.30 -6.71 13.39
N GLU A 218 27.20 -6.50 14.35
CA GLU A 218 26.89 -6.58 15.78
C GLU A 218 25.94 -5.46 16.20
N VAL A 219 26.17 -4.23 15.71
CA VAL A 219 25.31 -3.07 15.96
C VAL A 219 23.93 -3.28 15.34
N LEU A 220 23.87 -3.73 14.08
CA LEU A 220 22.58 -3.99 13.40
C LEU A 220 21.79 -5.11 14.07
N ARG A 221 22.47 -6.14 14.59
CA ARG A 221 21.85 -7.21 15.37
C ARG A 221 21.28 -6.69 16.69
N ALA A 222 22.07 -5.95 17.47
CA ALA A 222 21.61 -5.35 18.72
C ALA A 222 20.41 -4.42 18.50
N LEU A 223 20.45 -3.63 17.44
CA LEU A 223 19.38 -2.71 17.07
C LEU A 223 18.10 -3.46 16.63
N ALA A 224 18.24 -4.55 15.88
CA ALA A 224 17.11 -5.39 15.49
C ALA A 224 16.42 -6.00 16.71
N GLU A 225 17.18 -6.48 17.68
CA GLU A 225 16.64 -7.03 18.92
C GLU A 225 15.95 -5.95 19.78
N ALA A 226 16.55 -4.75 19.89
CA ALA A 226 15.95 -3.63 20.59
C ALA A 226 14.57 -3.22 20.00
N LEU A 227 14.46 -3.27 18.67
CA LEU A 227 13.25 -2.95 17.92
C LEU A 227 12.30 -4.15 17.73
N ASP A 228 12.68 -5.31 18.27
CA ASP A 228 11.97 -6.58 18.12
C ASP A 228 11.64 -6.90 16.64
N THR A 229 12.68 -6.87 15.82
CA THR A 229 12.66 -7.19 14.37
C THR A 229 13.86 -8.08 14.00
N THR A 230 13.98 -8.46 12.74
CA THR A 230 15.10 -9.26 12.22
C THR A 230 16.25 -8.38 11.72
N PRO A 231 17.54 -8.77 11.89
CA PRO A 231 18.68 -8.07 11.28
C PRO A 231 18.57 -7.94 9.75
N LEU A 232 17.87 -8.86 9.09
CA LEU A 232 17.58 -8.81 7.66
C LEU A 232 16.82 -7.54 7.25
N MET A 233 16.08 -6.93 8.19
CA MET A 233 15.46 -5.61 8.00
C MET A 233 16.48 -4.60 7.48
N PHE A 234 17.67 -4.58 8.08
CA PHE A 234 18.69 -3.56 7.81
C PHE A 234 19.70 -3.99 6.75
N ARG A 235 19.85 -5.29 6.50
CA ARG A 235 20.84 -5.85 5.58
C ARG A 235 20.29 -6.16 4.18
N SER A 236 19.03 -6.60 4.11
CA SER A 236 18.44 -7.01 2.84
C SER A 236 18.14 -5.79 1.96
N HIS A 237 18.43 -5.94 0.67
CA HIS A 237 18.01 -5.05 -0.41
C HIS A 237 17.15 -5.80 -1.44
N ASP A 238 16.79 -7.05 -1.12
CA ASP A 238 15.90 -7.86 -1.95
C ASP A 238 14.44 -7.45 -1.69
N ALA A 239 13.76 -7.00 -2.74
CA ALA A 239 12.41 -6.49 -2.65
C ALA A 239 11.39 -7.54 -2.16
N GLY A 240 11.63 -8.83 -2.40
CA GLY A 240 10.80 -9.92 -1.90
C GLY A 240 10.95 -10.11 -0.40
N VAL A 241 12.19 -10.16 0.09
CA VAL A 241 12.50 -10.26 1.53
C VAL A 241 12.01 -9.03 2.29
N GLU A 242 12.24 -7.82 1.75
CA GLU A 242 11.79 -6.57 2.38
C GLU A 242 10.26 -6.51 2.50
N ARG A 243 9.54 -6.99 1.47
CA ARG A 243 8.09 -7.08 1.50
C ARG A 243 7.59 -8.05 2.56
N VAL A 244 8.17 -9.24 2.67
CA VAL A 244 7.80 -10.22 3.71
C VAL A 244 8.01 -9.64 5.10
N ILE A 245 9.12 -8.95 5.32
CA ILE A 245 9.42 -8.29 6.60
C ILE A 245 8.39 -7.19 6.89
N ALA A 246 8.07 -6.33 5.93
CA ALA A 246 7.08 -5.27 6.08
C ALA A 246 5.68 -5.82 6.43
N GLU A 247 5.22 -6.84 5.70
CA GLU A 247 3.93 -7.50 5.93
C GLU A 247 3.87 -8.15 7.31
N THR A 248 4.95 -8.81 7.74
CA THR A 248 5.05 -9.44 9.08
C THR A 248 4.96 -8.39 10.20
N LEU A 249 5.62 -7.23 10.04
CA LEU A 249 5.54 -6.13 11.00
C LEU A 249 4.13 -5.53 11.09
N VAL A 250 3.42 -5.40 9.98
CA VAL A 250 2.03 -4.91 9.96
C VAL A 250 1.11 -5.88 10.71
N LEU A 251 1.20 -7.17 10.42
CA LEU A 251 0.39 -8.20 11.10
C LEU A 251 0.65 -8.21 12.61
N ARG A 252 1.92 -8.14 13.03
CA ARG A 252 2.29 -8.07 14.45
C ARG A 252 1.62 -6.89 15.15
N ASN A 253 1.66 -5.71 14.55
CA ASN A 253 1.08 -4.50 15.16
C ASN A 253 -0.45 -4.56 15.21
N GLN A 254 -1.10 -5.15 14.21
CA GLN A 254 -2.54 -5.40 14.24
C GLN A 254 -2.93 -6.36 15.37
N VAL A 255 -2.16 -7.43 15.56
CA VAL A 255 -2.37 -8.41 16.64
C VAL A 255 -2.16 -7.76 18.01
N ALA A 256 -1.12 -6.93 18.19
CA ALA A 256 -0.87 -6.19 19.41
C ALA A 256 -2.00 -5.17 19.71
N ALA A 257 -2.51 -4.48 18.69
CA ALA A 257 -3.63 -3.55 18.82
C ALA A 257 -4.95 -4.26 19.20
N ILE A 258 -5.18 -5.46 18.70
CA ILE A 258 -6.34 -6.31 19.08
C ILE A 258 -6.21 -6.73 20.55
N ALA A 259 -5.03 -7.16 20.98
CA ALA A 259 -4.78 -7.56 22.37
C ALA A 259 -4.98 -6.39 23.37
N ALA A 260 -4.54 -5.18 23.00
CA ALA A 260 -4.67 -3.98 23.84
C ALA A 260 -6.12 -3.50 24.06
N ARG A 261 -7.08 -3.92 23.21
CA ARG A 261 -8.49 -3.47 23.28
C ARG A 261 -9.38 -4.30 24.23
N GLY A 262 -8.87 -5.37 24.85
CA GLY A 262 -9.63 -6.19 25.80
C GLY A 262 -10.76 -6.99 25.12
N GLY A 263 -10.45 -8.22 24.69
CA GLY A 263 -11.42 -9.10 24.03
C GLY A 263 -12.42 -9.70 25.01
N ALA A 264 -13.64 -9.15 25.06
CA ALA A 264 -14.77 -9.79 25.75
C ALA A 264 -15.94 -10.21 24.86
N GLU A 265 -16.13 -9.66 23.65
CA GLU A 265 -17.30 -10.07 22.83
C GLU A 265 -17.04 -10.34 21.33
N ALA A 266 -15.83 -10.11 20.79
CA ALA A 266 -15.53 -10.43 19.37
C ALA A 266 -14.03 -10.55 19.03
N GLY A 267 -13.18 -10.96 19.98
CA GLY A 267 -11.73 -11.06 19.79
C GLY A 267 -11.21 -12.51 19.72
N LEU A 268 -10.05 -12.70 19.07
CA LEU A 268 -9.29 -13.96 19.11
C LEU A 268 -8.95 -14.31 20.57
N SER A 269 -9.11 -15.58 20.97
CA SER A 269 -8.86 -15.99 22.36
C SER A 269 -7.40 -15.75 22.75
N ALA A 270 -7.15 -15.50 24.04
CA ALA A 270 -5.79 -15.31 24.57
C ALA A 270 -4.86 -16.51 24.27
N GLU A 271 -5.44 -17.71 24.23
CA GLU A 271 -4.74 -18.95 23.86
C GLU A 271 -4.34 -18.96 22.37
N LEU A 272 -5.21 -18.48 21.49
CA LEU A 272 -4.91 -18.37 20.05
C LEU A 272 -3.86 -17.29 19.78
N LEU A 273 -3.92 -16.16 20.49
CA LEU A 273 -2.91 -15.10 20.41
C LEU A 273 -1.55 -15.59 20.88
N ALA A 274 -1.50 -16.31 22.01
CA ALA A 274 -0.29 -16.94 22.51
C ALA A 274 0.28 -17.94 21.48
N PHE A 275 -0.59 -18.77 20.89
CA PHE A 275 -0.21 -19.71 19.84
C PHE A 275 0.37 -19.02 18.60
N ILE A 276 -0.30 -17.99 18.07
CA ILE A 276 0.19 -17.22 16.92
C ILE A 276 1.53 -16.56 17.22
N SER A 277 1.67 -15.93 18.39
CA SER A 277 2.94 -15.29 18.80
C SER A 277 4.10 -16.28 18.89
N LYS A 278 3.82 -17.51 19.34
CA LYS A 278 4.78 -18.61 19.42
C LYS A 278 5.19 -19.07 18.03
N GLU A 279 4.24 -19.30 17.13
CA GLU A 279 4.53 -19.77 15.78
C GLU A 279 5.28 -18.73 14.93
N VAL A 280 4.95 -17.44 15.08
CA VAL A 280 5.72 -16.35 14.46
C VAL A 280 7.16 -16.32 14.98
N SER A 281 7.35 -16.53 16.29
CA SER A 281 8.68 -16.61 16.90
C SER A 281 9.47 -17.84 16.43
N ASN A 282 8.80 -18.97 16.16
CA ASN A 282 9.42 -20.17 15.59
C ASN A 282 9.89 -19.91 14.16
N ALA A 283 9.01 -19.36 13.32
CA ALA A 283 9.33 -19.03 11.93
C ALA A 283 10.51 -18.03 11.83
N ARG A 284 10.58 -17.05 12.75
CA ARG A 284 11.72 -16.12 12.84
C ARG A 284 13.03 -16.85 13.17
N ARG A 285 13.01 -17.81 14.10
CA ARG A 285 14.20 -18.61 14.45
C ARG A 285 14.66 -19.51 13.31
N GLU A 286 13.73 -20.13 12.59
CA GLU A 286 14.05 -20.95 11.42
C GLU A 286 14.66 -20.12 10.29
N ALA A 287 14.10 -18.93 10.00
CA ALA A 287 14.64 -18.02 9.00
C ALA A 287 16.07 -17.54 9.33
N LEU A 288 16.37 -17.30 10.62
CA LEU A 288 17.72 -16.96 11.09
C LEU A 288 18.68 -18.16 10.91
N ALA A 289 18.26 -19.37 11.28
CA ALA A 289 19.08 -20.57 11.19
C ALA A 289 19.39 -21.00 9.73
N SER A 290 18.46 -20.78 8.79
CA SER A 290 18.71 -21.04 7.37
C SER A 290 19.69 -20.05 6.74
N TYR A 291 19.75 -18.82 7.24
CA TYR A 291 20.65 -17.79 6.73
C TYR A 291 22.10 -17.95 7.23
N ASP A 292 22.28 -18.34 8.50
CA ASP A 292 23.62 -18.59 9.09
C ASP A 292 24.34 -19.83 8.50
N HIS A 293 23.66 -20.67 7.72
CA HIS A 293 24.24 -21.82 7.04
C HIS A 293 24.69 -21.55 5.58
N GLU A 294 24.36 -20.38 5.02
CA GLU A 294 24.74 -19.99 3.65
C GLU A 294 25.79 -18.86 3.57
N GLY A 295 26.22 -18.30 4.72
CA GLY A 295 27.32 -17.32 4.83
C GLY A 295 28.63 -17.95 5.31
#